data_AF-A0A8D8Z763-F1
#
_entry.id   AF-A0A8D8Z763-F1
#
_cell.length_a   1.000
_cell.length_b   1.000
_cell.length_c   1.000
_cell.angle_alpha   90.00
_cell.angle_beta   90.00
_cell.angle_gamma   90.00
#
_symmetry.space_group_name_H-M   'P 1'
#
loop_
_entity.id
_entity.type
_entity.pdbx_description
1 polymer ?
#
loop_
_entity_poly.entity_id
_entity_poly.type
_entity_poly.pdbx_seq_one_letter_code
_entity_poly.pdbx_strand_id
1 'polypeptide(L)'
;LKYRILKYIEKYYMPNLFKNIIISKFFTPLDFNNVSNNFNGTSFSISPNLLQSALLRIHNKDKILKNLFFVGSGTHPGAGIPGVLNSAKITSEIVIKNLV
;
A
#
# COMPACT_ATOMS: atom_id res chain seq x y z
N LEU A 1 9.65 12.93 -18.89
CA LEU A 1 9.41 11.67 -18.13
C LEU A 1 8.06 11.02 -18.44
N LYS A 2 6.95 11.75 -18.31
CA LYS A 2 5.56 11.24 -18.42
C LYS A 2 5.28 10.23 -19.54
N TYR A 3 5.77 10.46 -20.76
CA TYR A 3 5.51 9.59 -21.92
C TYR A 3 6.64 8.61 -22.24
N ARG A 4 7.68 8.52 -21.40
CA ARG A 4 8.86 7.68 -21.68
C ARG A 4 8.47 6.20 -21.78
N ILE A 5 7.57 5.74 -20.90
CA ILE A 5 7.06 4.37 -20.91
C ILE A 5 6.25 4.11 -22.18
N LEU A 6 5.31 5.00 -22.55
CA LEU A 6 4.52 4.81 -23.77
C LEU A 6 5.38 4.79 -25.04
N LYS A 7 6.39 5.67 -25.14
CA LYS A 7 7.36 5.65 -26.24
C LYS A 7 8.15 4.34 -26.31
N TYR A 8 8.54 3.79 -25.16
CA TYR A 8 9.23 2.51 -25.09
C TYR A 8 8.32 1.36 -25.54
N ILE A 9 7.09 1.32 -25.04
CA ILE A 9 6.11 0.30 -25.40
C ILE A 9 5.79 0.36 -26.90
N GLU A 10 5.59 1.54 -27.46
CA GLU A 10 5.31 1.68 -28.89
C GLU A 10 6.47 1.20 -29.76
N LYS A 11 7.71 1.54 -29.37
CA LYS A 11 8.91 1.16 -30.12
C LYS A 11 9.14 -0.34 -30.17
N TYR A 12 8.82 -1.06 -29.09
CA TYR A 12 9.24 -2.46 -28.93
C TYR A 12 8.10 -3.48 -28.93
N TYR A 13 6.87 -3.09 -28.58
CA TYR A 13 5.79 -4.04 -28.30
C TYR A 13 4.45 -3.70 -28.96
N MET A 14 4.12 -2.42 -29.15
CA MET A 14 2.79 -2.01 -29.63
C MET A 14 2.86 -0.87 -30.66
N PRO A 15 3.12 -1.17 -31.94
CA PRO A 15 3.12 -0.16 -33.00
C PRO A 15 1.80 0.62 -33.05
N ASN A 16 1.88 1.93 -33.29
CA ASN A 16 0.74 2.85 -33.32
C ASN A 16 0.00 2.99 -31.97
N LEU A 17 0.63 2.69 -30.83
CA LEU A 17 0.01 2.85 -29.51
C LEU A 17 -0.56 4.25 -29.32
N PHE A 18 0.22 5.31 -29.58
CA PHE A 18 -0.25 6.70 -29.43
C PHE A 18 -1.47 7.02 -30.29
N LYS A 19 -1.58 6.44 -31.50
CA LYS A 19 -2.72 6.64 -32.39
C LYS A 19 -4.02 6.05 -31.84
N ASN A 20 -3.91 4.99 -31.04
CA ASN A 20 -5.06 4.24 -30.52
C ASN A 20 -5.42 4.60 -29.07
N ILE A 21 -4.72 5.55 -28.43
CA ILE A 21 -5.08 6.04 -27.09
C ILE A 21 -6.28 6.97 -27.19
N ILE A 22 -7.42 6.54 -26.63
CA ILE A 22 -8.63 7.37 -26.52
C ILE A 22 -8.60 8.18 -25.21
N ILE A 23 -8.16 7.55 -24.11
CA ILE A 23 -8.10 8.15 -22.77
C ILE A 23 -6.76 7.79 -22.13
N SER A 24 -6.14 8.77 -21.48
CA SER A 24 -4.97 8.52 -20.62
C SER A 24 -5.18 9.18 -19.27
N LYS A 25 -4.98 8.42 -18.19
CA LYS A 25 -5.00 8.91 -16.81
C LYS A 25 -3.66 8.61 -16.17
N PHE A 26 -3.15 9.58 -15.44
CA PHE A 26 -1.92 9.46 -14.68
C PHE A 26 -2.25 9.53 -13.20
N PHE A 27 -1.55 8.73 -12.42
CA PHE A 27 -1.64 8.72 -10.98
C PHE A 27 -0.22 8.69 -10.42
N THR A 28 0.10 9.69 -9.62
CA THR A 28 1.44 9.98 -9.14
C THR A 28 1.52 9.78 -7.62
N PRO A 29 2.72 9.78 -7.02
CA PRO A 29 2.84 9.79 -5.56
C PRO A 29 2.08 10.95 -4.89
N LEU A 30 1.98 12.12 -5.54
CA LEU A 30 1.18 13.23 -5.04
C LEU A 30 -0.31 12.89 -5.00
N ASP A 31 -0.81 12.16 -6.00
CA ASP A 31 -2.19 11.69 -6.01
C ASP A 31 -2.44 10.63 -4.93
N PHE A 32 -1.50 9.71 -4.69
CA PHE A 32 -1.59 8.78 -3.56
C PHE A 32 -1.67 9.51 -2.21
N ASN A 33 -0.89 10.57 -2.05
CA ASN A 33 -0.91 11.39 -0.84
C ASN A 33 -2.24 12.14 -0.68
N ASN A 34 -2.72 12.78 -1.75
CA ASN A 34 -3.86 13.69 -1.69
C ASN A 34 -5.23 12.98 -1.79
N VAL A 35 -5.32 11.87 -2.52
CA VAL A 35 -6.57 11.14 -2.77
C VAL A 35 -6.74 9.99 -1.78
N SER A 36 -5.66 9.27 -1.47
CA SER A 36 -5.71 8.07 -0.64
C SER A 36 -5.16 8.28 0.78
N ASN A 37 -4.76 9.51 1.14
CA ASN A 37 -4.14 9.84 2.43
C ASN A 37 -2.91 8.96 2.76
N ASN A 38 -2.22 8.47 1.72
CA ASN A 38 -1.01 7.69 1.92
C ASN A 38 0.15 8.65 2.16
N PHE A 39 0.63 8.70 3.40
CA PHE A 39 1.80 9.51 3.76
C PHE A 39 2.96 9.28 2.78
N ASN A 40 3.55 10.37 2.30
CA ASN A 40 4.61 10.41 1.29
C ASN A 40 4.24 9.74 -0.06
N GLY A 41 2.96 9.54 -0.35
CA GLY A 41 2.52 8.94 -1.61
C GLY A 41 2.85 7.45 -1.75
N THR A 42 3.04 6.76 -0.63
CA THR A 42 3.47 5.35 -0.63
C THR A 42 2.33 4.42 -1.05
N SER A 43 2.62 3.40 -1.87
CA SER A 43 1.61 2.39 -2.26
C SER A 43 1.45 1.28 -1.21
N PHE A 44 2.49 1.07 -0.38
CA PHE A 44 2.59 -0.07 0.54
C PHE A 44 3.09 0.33 1.95
N SER A 45 2.87 1.59 2.34
CA SER A 45 3.34 2.15 3.62
C SER A 45 4.87 2.02 3.76
N ILE A 46 5.35 1.38 4.84
CA ILE A 46 6.78 1.24 5.16
C ILE A 46 7.47 0.30 4.17
N SER A 47 8.68 0.69 3.75
CA SER A 47 9.51 -0.06 2.82
C SER A 47 9.75 -1.51 3.29
N PRO A 48 9.59 -2.52 2.41
CA PRO A 48 9.77 -3.93 2.76
C PRO A 48 11.24 -4.33 2.69
N ASN A 49 12.12 -3.64 3.41
CA ASN A 49 13.51 -4.05 3.55
C ASN A 49 13.69 -4.99 4.76
N LEU A 50 14.79 -5.75 4.78
CA LEU A 50 15.06 -6.75 5.82
C LEU A 50 14.98 -6.16 7.23
N LEU A 51 15.46 -4.92 7.40
CA LEU A 51 15.53 -4.21 8.68
C LEU A 51 14.23 -3.46 9.06
N GLN A 52 13.17 -3.54 8.26
CA GLN A 52 11.88 -2.89 8.53
C GLN A 52 10.68 -3.79 8.24
N SER A 53 10.92 -5.01 7.75
CA SER A 53 9.87 -5.97 7.40
C SER A 53 9.42 -6.81 8.59
N ALA A 54 8.16 -7.28 8.53
CA ALA A 54 7.45 -8.16 9.45
C ALA A 54 7.49 -7.81 10.96
N LEU A 55 8.66 -7.89 11.60
CA LEU A 55 8.85 -7.78 13.05
C LEU A 55 8.84 -6.33 13.55
N LEU A 56 9.34 -5.40 12.73
CA LEU A 56 9.51 -3.98 13.08
C LEU A 56 8.37 -3.09 12.57
N ARG A 57 7.31 -3.72 12.05
CA ARG A 57 6.06 -3.03 11.70
C ARG A 57 5.28 -2.68 12.95
N ILE A 58 4.42 -1.68 12.84
CA ILE A 58 3.48 -1.30 13.88
C ILE A 58 2.64 -2.54 14.23
N HIS A 59 2.56 -2.90 15.51
CA HIS A 59 1.75 -4.02 15.98
C HIS A 59 0.26 -3.66 15.95
N ASN A 60 -0.61 -4.66 15.87
CA ASN A 60 -2.06 -4.48 15.75
C ASN A 60 -2.74 -3.88 16.99
N LYS A 61 -2.04 -3.78 18.13
CA LYS A 61 -2.51 -3.15 19.37
C LYS A 61 -1.45 -2.20 19.90
N ASP A 62 -1.88 -1.03 20.35
CA ASP A 62 -1.01 -0.07 20.99
C ASP A 62 -0.52 -0.58 22.37
N LYS A 63 0.72 -0.24 22.74
CA LYS A 63 1.31 -0.68 24.02
C LYS A 63 0.87 0.17 25.21
N ILE A 64 0.45 1.41 24.97
CA ILE A 64 0.12 2.41 26.00
C ILE A 64 -1.41 2.59 26.07
N LEU A 65 -2.05 2.76 24.92
CA LEU A 65 -3.48 3.00 24.80
C LEU A 65 -4.26 1.68 24.68
N LYS A 66 -4.88 1.26 25.80
CA LYS A 66 -5.47 -0.09 25.94
C LYS A 66 -6.48 -0.49 24.85
N ASN A 67 -7.25 0.46 24.32
CA ASN A 67 -8.32 0.22 23.35
C ASN A 67 -8.02 0.80 21.96
N LEU A 68 -6.74 1.02 21.64
CA LEU A 68 -6.30 1.45 20.32
C LEU A 68 -5.71 0.28 19.54
N PHE A 69 -6.20 0.10 18.32
CA PHE A 69 -5.81 -0.98 17.42
C PHE A 69 -5.46 -0.42 16.05
N PHE A 70 -4.52 -1.08 15.37
CA PHE A 70 -4.07 -0.72 14.04
C PHE A 70 -4.33 -1.88 13.09
N VAL A 71 -4.74 -1.57 11.86
CA VAL A 71 -4.97 -2.54 10.79
C VAL A 71 -4.58 -1.91 9.45
N GLY A 72 -4.02 -2.71 8.55
CA GLY A 72 -3.78 -2.29 7.17
C GLY A 72 -2.35 -2.57 6.69
N SER A 73 -1.97 -1.91 5.61
CA SER A 73 -0.76 -2.21 4.85
C SER A 73 0.54 -1.73 5.50
N GLY A 74 0.47 -0.90 6.54
CA GLY A 74 1.61 -0.47 7.36
C GLY A 74 1.76 -1.25 8.67
N THR A 75 0.74 -2.01 9.04
CA THR A 75 0.68 -2.78 10.28
C THR A 75 1.21 -4.19 10.03
N HIS A 76 1.60 -4.89 11.08
CA HIS A 76 1.84 -6.32 11.05
C HIS A 76 0.62 -7.06 10.47
N PRO A 77 0.82 -8.08 9.60
CA PRO A 77 2.09 -8.66 9.17
C PRO A 77 2.76 -7.95 7.99
N GLY A 78 2.03 -7.20 7.16
CA GLY A 78 2.60 -6.76 5.89
C GLY A 78 1.65 -6.00 4.97
N ALA A 79 2.21 -5.48 3.89
CA ALA A 79 1.46 -4.88 2.79
C ALA A 79 0.96 -5.94 1.79
N GLY A 80 0.17 -5.51 0.80
CA GLY A 80 -0.46 -6.39 -0.18
C GLY A 80 -1.76 -7.03 0.32
N ILE A 81 -2.56 -7.60 -0.59
CA ILE A 81 -3.88 -8.14 -0.28
C ILE A 81 -3.80 -9.19 0.86
N PRO A 82 -2.91 -10.20 0.81
CA PRO A 82 -2.81 -11.18 1.89
C PRO A 82 -2.35 -10.57 3.22
N GLY A 83 -1.43 -9.59 3.17
CA GLY A 83 -0.90 -8.93 4.36
C GLY A 83 -1.97 -8.12 5.08
N VAL A 84 -2.76 -7.34 4.33
CA VAL A 84 -3.85 -6.51 4.87
C VAL A 84 -4.98 -7.38 5.44
N LEU A 85 -5.37 -8.46 4.74
CA LEU A 85 -6.41 -9.38 5.23
C LEU A 85 -5.99 -10.09 6.52
N ASN A 86 -4.75 -10.56 6.59
CA ASN A 86 -4.22 -11.15 7.81
C ASN A 86 -4.08 -10.12 8.94
N SER A 87 -3.71 -8.87 8.63
CA SER A 87 -3.71 -7.78 9.60
C SER A 87 -5.09 -7.60 10.23
N ALA A 88 -6.15 -7.59 9.40
CA ALA A 88 -7.53 -7.49 9.87
C ALA A 88 -7.94 -8.69 10.75
N LYS A 89 -7.61 -9.91 10.30
CA LYS A 89 -7.88 -11.13 11.07
C LYS A 89 -7.22 -11.08 12.45
N ILE A 90 -5.92 -10.84 12.52
CA ILE A 90 -5.17 -10.76 13.78
C ILE A 90 -5.73 -9.67 14.69
N THR A 91 -6.01 -8.48 14.13
CA THR A 91 -6.59 -7.37 14.90
C THR A 91 -7.92 -7.76 15.51
N SER A 92 -8.80 -8.42 14.75
CA SER A 92 -10.12 -8.86 15.23
C SER A 92 -10.02 -9.86 16.38
N GLU A 93 -9.08 -10.81 16.30
CA GLU A 93 -8.83 -11.79 17.37
C GLU A 93 -8.32 -11.11 18.65
N ILE A 94 -7.44 -10.11 18.53
CA ILE A 94 -6.94 -9.33 19.69
C ILE A 94 -8.06 -8.49 20.31
N VAL A 95 -8.93 -7.89 19.51
CA VAL A 95 -10.08 -7.11 20.00
C VAL A 95 -11.02 -8.02 20.80
N ILE A 96 -11.41 -9.16 20.24
CA ILE A 96 -12.29 -10.14 20.92
C ILE A 96 -11.67 -10.59 22.24
N LYS A 97 -10.37 -10.91 22.25
CA LYS A 97 -9.66 -11.34 23.46
C LYS A 97 -9.59 -10.25 24.55
N ASN A 98 -9.63 -8.96 24.20
CA ASN A 98 -9.62 -7.87 25.19
C ASN A 98 -11.00 -7.53 25.75
N LEU A 99 -12.08 -8.03 25.14
CA LEU A 99 -13.45 -7.79 25.59
C LEU A 99 -13.91 -8.83 26.64
N VAL A 100 -13.20 -9.97 26.72
CA VAL A 100 -13.40 -11.05 27.68
C VAL A 100 -12.34 -10.97 28.76
#